data_AF-A0AAV5KBY3-F1
#
_entry.id   AF-A0AAV5KBY3-F1
#
_cell.length_a   1.000
_cell.length_b   1.000
_cell.length_c   1.000
_cell.angle_alpha   90.00
_cell.angle_beta   90.00
_cell.angle_gamma   90.00
#
_symmetry.space_group_name_H-M   'P 1'
#
loop_
_entity.id
_entity.type
_entity.pdbx_description
1 polymer ?
#
loop_
_entity_poly.entity_id
_entity_poly.type
_entity_poly.pdbx_seq_one_letter_code
_entity_poly.pdbx_strand_id
1 'polypeptide(L)'
;MHAGIERKDLFVTSKLWCADLFPGRVRTALNNTLQELQLDYLDLYLIHWPFGLKEGASRPPKAGDVLEFNLEGIWREMENLVKENLVRDIGICNFSLKKLNKLLNIARNFE
;
A
#
# COMPACT_ATOMS: atom_id res chain seq x y z
N MET A 1 -14.67 -25.07 -13.06
CA MET A 1 -14.11 -24.66 -14.37
C MET A 1 -12.83 -23.90 -14.10
N HIS A 2 -11.69 -24.34 -14.63
CA HIS A 2 -10.47 -23.54 -14.65
C HIS A 2 -10.31 -23.00 -16.08
N ALA A 3 -10.23 -21.69 -16.25
CA ALA A 3 -10.04 -21.04 -17.55
C ALA A 3 -8.65 -21.33 -18.19
N GLY A 4 -7.81 -22.13 -17.54
CA GLY A 4 -6.49 -22.54 -18.02
C GLY A 4 -5.37 -21.51 -17.88
N ILE A 5 -5.63 -20.36 -17.24
CA ILE A 5 -4.63 -19.29 -17.05
C ILE A 5 -3.92 -19.48 -15.71
N GLU A 6 -2.58 -19.44 -15.71
CA GLU A 6 -1.78 -19.55 -14.50
C GLU A 6 -1.71 -18.20 -13.76
N ARG A 7 -1.64 -18.22 -12.42
CA ARG A 7 -1.54 -16.98 -11.60
C ARG A 7 -0.36 -16.10 -12.00
N LYS A 8 0.76 -16.68 -12.41
CA LYS A 8 1.99 -15.96 -12.81
C LYS A 8 1.82 -15.16 -14.11
N ASP A 9 0.80 -15.46 -14.90
CA ASP A 9 0.49 -14.78 -16.16
C ASP A 9 -0.45 -13.58 -15.96
N LEU A 10 -0.95 -13.40 -14.73
CA LEU A 10 -1.79 -12.26 -14.34
C LEU A 10 -0.95 -11.24 -13.58
N PHE A 11 -1.25 -9.96 -13.81
CA PHE A 11 -0.72 -8.86 -13.02
C PHE A 11 -1.83 -8.23 -12.18
N VAL A 12 -1.79 -8.44 -10.86
CA VAL A 12 -2.81 -7.94 -9.93
C VAL A 12 -2.24 -6.81 -9.08
N THR A 13 -2.89 -5.66 -9.14
CA THR A 13 -2.55 -4.48 -8.34
C THR A 13 -3.64 -4.17 -7.32
N SER A 14 -3.25 -3.93 -6.07
CA SER A 14 -4.13 -3.34 -5.05
C SER A 14 -3.49 -2.09 -4.43
N LYS A 15 -4.22 -1.43 -3.53
CA LYS A 15 -3.82 -0.14 -2.96
C LYS A 15 -4.10 -0.09 -1.47
N LEU A 16 -3.11 0.34 -0.69
CA LEU A 16 -3.22 0.62 0.73
C LEU A 16 -4.09 1.87 0.95
N TRP A 17 -5.19 1.70 1.70
CA TRP A 17 -6.14 2.77 1.95
C TRP A 17 -5.65 3.75 3.02
N CYS A 18 -6.19 4.99 2.99
CA CYS A 18 -5.76 6.09 3.85
C CYS A 18 -5.93 5.80 5.35
N ALA A 19 -6.92 4.98 5.72
CA ALA A 19 -7.19 4.62 7.13
C ALA A 19 -6.19 3.59 7.69
N ASP A 20 -5.35 3.01 6.83
CA ASP A 20 -4.35 2.00 7.17
C ASP A 20 -2.92 2.55 7.09
N LEU A 21 -2.75 3.85 6.83
CA LEU A 21 -1.46 4.54 6.84
C LEU A 21 -0.97 4.86 8.26
N PHE A 22 -1.06 3.87 9.16
CA PHE A 22 -0.57 3.94 10.53
C PHE A 22 0.38 2.77 10.83
N PRO A 23 1.36 2.96 11.72
CA PRO A 23 2.28 1.89 12.11
C PRO A 23 1.54 0.61 12.53
N GLY A 24 1.98 -0.53 12.01
CA GLY A 24 1.40 -1.84 12.31
C GLY A 24 0.09 -2.18 11.59
N ARG A 25 -0.47 -1.27 10.78
CA ARG A 25 -1.69 -1.55 9.99
C ARG A 25 -1.41 -2.00 8.55
N VAL A 26 -0.23 -1.72 8.00
CA VAL A 26 0.09 -1.99 6.58
C VAL A 26 -0.02 -3.48 6.26
N ARG A 27 0.61 -4.33 7.07
CA ARG A 27 0.56 -5.80 6.91
C ARG A 27 -0.86 -6.34 7.04
N THR A 28 -1.60 -5.91 8.05
CA THR A 28 -2.98 -6.35 8.27
C THR A 28 -3.87 -5.98 7.08
N ALA A 29 -3.73 -4.76 6.54
CA ALA A 29 -4.46 -4.33 5.36
C ALA A 29 -4.11 -5.14 4.10
N LEU A 30 -2.83 -5.47 3.90
CA LEU A 30 -2.43 -6.37 2.80
C LEU A 30 -3.01 -7.76 2.99
N ASN A 31 -2.92 -8.35 4.18
CA ASN A 31 -3.44 -9.69 4.46
C ASN A 31 -4.95 -9.78 4.20
N ASN A 32 -5.72 -8.76 4.62
CA ASN A 32 -7.15 -8.67 4.32
C ASN A 32 -7.38 -8.62 2.80
N THR A 33 -6.60 -7.80 2.08
CA THR A 33 -6.67 -7.73 0.61
C THR A 33 -6.39 -9.08 -0.05
N LEU A 34 -5.34 -9.77 0.36
CA LEU A 34 -4.96 -11.09 -0.15
C LEU A 34 -6.06 -12.12 0.12
N GLN A 35 -6.66 -12.09 1.32
CA GLN A 35 -7.77 -12.95 1.68
C GLN A 35 -9.02 -12.68 0.83
N GLU A 36 -9.41 -11.41 0.66
CA GLU A 36 -10.58 -11.02 -0.15
C GLU A 36 -10.42 -11.38 -1.63
N LEU A 37 -9.21 -11.20 -2.16
CA LEU A 37 -8.87 -11.54 -3.54
C LEU A 37 -8.55 -13.03 -3.74
N GLN A 38 -8.42 -13.80 -2.65
CA GLN A 38 -8.01 -15.21 -2.66
C GLN A 38 -6.66 -15.40 -3.37
N LEU A 39 -5.68 -14.58 -3.01
CA LEU A 39 -4.33 -14.58 -3.58
C LEU A 39 -3.29 -14.77 -2.48
N ASP A 40 -2.16 -15.40 -2.83
CA ASP A 40 -1.01 -15.51 -1.94
C ASP A 40 -0.07 -14.29 -2.03
N TYR A 41 -0.09 -13.58 -3.16
CA TYR A 41 0.72 -12.38 -3.40
C TYR A 41 0.07 -11.40 -4.39
N LEU A 42 0.49 -10.14 -4.32
CA LEU A 42 0.22 -9.11 -5.33
C LEU A 42 1.43 -8.84 -6.20
N ASP A 43 1.20 -8.48 -7.46
CA ASP A 43 2.28 -8.03 -8.33
C ASP A 43 2.67 -6.59 -7.99
N LEU A 44 1.70 -5.74 -7.64
CA LEU A 44 1.96 -4.36 -7.25
C LEU A 44 1.06 -3.90 -6.10
N TYR A 45 1.64 -3.26 -5.09
CA TYR A 45 0.90 -2.66 -3.98
C TYR A 45 1.23 -1.18 -3.80
N LEU A 46 0.21 -0.33 -3.86
CA LEU A 46 0.40 1.13 -3.96
C LEU A 46 -0.12 1.87 -2.72
N ILE A 47 0.57 2.90 -2.24
CA ILE A 47 -0.06 3.91 -1.37
C ILE A 47 -1.13 4.64 -2.19
N HIS A 48 -2.40 4.50 -1.85
CA HIS A 48 -3.50 5.06 -2.65
C HIS A 48 -3.48 6.60 -2.64
N TRP A 49 -3.29 7.20 -1.46
CA TRP A 49 -3.19 8.65 -1.30
C TRP A 49 -2.18 9.03 -0.21
N PRO A 50 -1.43 10.14 -0.34
CA PRO A 50 -0.45 10.56 0.64
C PRO A 50 -1.05 11.39 1.77
N PHE A 51 -2.02 10.84 2.50
CA PHE A 51 -2.58 11.37 3.74
C PHE A 51 -3.27 10.27 4.55
N GLY A 52 -3.22 10.34 5.88
CA GLY A 52 -3.95 9.43 6.76
C GLY A 52 -5.41 9.87 6.92
N LEU A 53 -6.31 8.92 7.09
CA LEU A 53 -7.69 9.19 7.53
C LEU A 53 -7.95 8.53 8.88
N LYS A 54 -8.71 9.21 9.73
CA LYS A 54 -9.26 8.61 10.94
C LYS A 54 -10.15 7.41 10.55
N GLU A 55 -10.14 6.39 11.39
CA GLU A 55 -11.04 5.24 11.24
C GLU A 55 -12.51 5.70 11.27
N GLY A 56 -13.30 5.23 10.32
CA GLY A 56 -14.70 5.64 10.16
C GLY A 56 -14.91 7.06 9.62
N ALA A 57 -13.87 7.73 9.10
CA ALA A 57 -13.99 9.04 8.46
C ALA A 57 -15.08 9.03 7.37
N SER A 58 -15.86 10.10 7.31
CA SER A 58 -16.92 10.22 6.30
C SER A 58 -16.35 10.41 4.89
N ARG A 59 -17.19 10.19 3.88
CA ARG A 59 -16.89 10.55 2.49
C ARG A 59 -17.87 11.64 2.04
N PRO A 60 -17.44 12.90 1.84
CA PRO A 60 -16.07 13.41 2.01
C PRO A 60 -15.65 13.51 3.50
N PRO A 61 -14.32 13.54 3.78
CA PRO A 61 -13.81 13.67 5.15
C PRO A 61 -14.13 15.04 5.74
N LYS A 62 -14.40 15.09 7.05
CA LYS A 62 -14.62 16.34 7.79
C LYS A 62 -13.30 16.95 8.24
N ALA A 63 -13.37 18.21 8.68
CA ALA A 63 -12.24 18.83 9.36
C ALA A 63 -11.84 17.99 10.59
N GLY A 64 -10.55 17.65 10.69
CA GLY A 64 -10.01 16.77 11.73
C GLY A 64 -9.99 15.28 11.38
N ASP A 65 -10.62 14.84 10.29
CA ASP A 65 -10.53 13.44 9.83
C ASP A 65 -9.22 13.16 9.07
N VAL A 66 -8.62 14.19 8.47
CA VAL A 66 -7.34 14.09 7.76
C VAL A 66 -6.20 14.21 8.76
N LEU A 67 -5.37 13.18 8.80
CA LEU A 67 -4.28 13.05 9.74
C LEU A 67 -2.94 13.10 9.00
N GLU A 68 -1.92 13.65 9.67
CA GLU A 68 -0.55 13.45 9.23
C GLU A 68 -0.19 11.96 9.33
N PHE A 69 0.63 11.49 8.40
CA PHE A 69 1.09 10.10 8.40
C PHE A 69 2.61 10.05 8.29
N ASN A 70 3.19 9.03 8.91
CA ASN A 70 4.63 8.79 8.87
C ASN A 70 5.00 8.08 7.55
N LEU A 71 5.25 8.85 6.49
CA LEU A 71 5.64 8.30 5.18
C LEU A 71 6.84 7.35 5.28
N GLU A 72 7.84 7.65 6.11
CA GLU A 72 9.04 6.81 6.24
C GLU A 72 8.73 5.47 6.90
N GLY A 73 7.98 5.49 8.00
CA GLY A 73 7.56 4.26 8.69
C GLY A 73 6.71 3.37 7.78
N ILE A 74 5.74 3.96 7.09
CA ILE A 74 4.86 3.23 6.16
C ILE A 74 5.65 2.65 5.00
N TRP A 75 6.53 3.43 4.38
CA TRP A 75 7.33 2.94 3.26
C TRP A 75 8.24 1.78 3.68
N ARG A 76 8.88 1.87 4.86
CA ARG A 76 9.68 0.76 5.41
C ARG A 76 8.85 -0.50 5.68
N GLU A 77 7.59 -0.36 6.11
CA GLU A 77 6.69 -1.51 6.23
C GLU A 77 6.39 -2.12 4.86
N MET A 78 6.11 -1.29 3.84
CA MET A 78 5.89 -1.76 2.46
C MET A 78 7.12 -2.46 1.86
N GLU A 79 8.31 -1.92 2.11
CA GLU A 79 9.59 -2.55 1.74
C GLU A 79 9.75 -3.95 2.35
N ASN A 80 9.32 -4.15 3.60
CA ASN A 80 9.36 -5.48 4.23
C ASN A 80 8.37 -6.45 3.57
N LEU A 81 7.23 -5.98 3.06
CA LEU A 81 6.29 -6.84 2.32
C LEU A 81 6.93 -7.42 1.06
N VAL A 82 7.79 -6.64 0.38
CA VAL A 82 8.59 -7.10 -0.77
C VAL A 82 9.57 -8.19 -0.33
N LYS A 83 10.34 -7.95 0.74
CA LYS A 83 11.31 -8.92 1.27
C LYS A 83 10.69 -10.25 1.66
N GLU A 84 9.44 -10.22 2.11
CA GLU A 84 8.68 -11.40 2.50
C GLU A 84 7.92 -12.06 1.35
N ASN A 85 8.09 -11.57 0.11
CA ASN A 85 7.43 -12.06 -1.11
C ASN A 85 5.89 -12.00 -1.08
N LEU A 86 5.30 -11.16 -0.23
CA LEU A 86 3.84 -10.94 -0.20
C LEU A 86 3.39 -9.99 -1.31
N VAL A 87 4.31 -9.14 -1.77
CA VAL A 87 4.14 -8.27 -2.93
C VAL A 87 5.42 -8.32 -3.76
N ARG A 88 5.32 -8.28 -5.08
CA ARG A 88 6.52 -8.21 -5.95
C ARG A 88 7.08 -6.80 -6.01
N ASP A 89 6.22 -5.83 -6.30
CA ASP A 89 6.56 -4.43 -6.40
C ASP A 89 5.70 -3.55 -5.48
N ILE A 90 6.24 -2.39 -5.10
CA ILE A 90 5.54 -1.36 -4.33
C ILE A 90 5.63 -0.01 -5.03
N GLY A 91 4.65 0.85 -4.77
CA GLY A 91 4.61 2.18 -5.38
C GLY A 91 3.63 3.14 -4.73
N ILE A 92 3.31 4.20 -5.46
CA ILE A 92 2.54 5.34 -4.97
C ILE A 92 1.48 5.78 -5.99
N CYS A 93 0.41 6.40 -5.49
CA CYS A 93 -0.60 7.09 -6.28
C CYS A 93 -0.84 8.50 -5.71
N ASN A 94 -1.13 9.46 -6.57
CA ASN A 94 -1.52 10.83 -6.17
C ASN A 94 -0.44 11.60 -5.37
N PHE A 95 0.84 11.31 -5.60
CA PHE A 95 1.94 12.07 -5.00
C PHE A 95 2.27 13.30 -5.84
N SER A 96 2.56 14.42 -5.18
CA SER A 96 3.17 15.58 -5.80
C SER A 96 4.69 15.43 -5.90
N LEU A 97 5.34 16.23 -6.74
CA LEU A 97 6.81 16.25 -6.86
C LEU A 97 7.51 16.43 -5.51
N LYS A 98 7.00 17.32 -4.64
CA LYS A 98 7.53 17.52 -3.28
C LYS A 98 7.50 16.23 -2.45
N LYS A 99 6.40 15.48 -2.52
CA LYS A 99 6.22 14.22 -1.77
C LYS A 99 7.04 13.09 -2.36
N LEU A 100 7.13 13.01 -3.70
CA LEU A 100 7.99 12.07 -4.41
C LEU A 100 9.47 12.28 -4.04
N ASN A 101 9.95 13.52 -4.08
CA ASN A 101 11.34 13.81 -3.69
C ASN A 101 11.62 13.45 -2.22
N LYS A 102 10.66 13.69 -1.32
CA LYS A 102 10.77 13.24 0.06
C LYS A 102 10.90 11.70 0.15
N LEU A 103 10.09 10.98 -0.63
CA LEU A 103 10.13 9.52 -0.69
C LEU A 103 11.47 9.00 -1.22
N LEU A 104 11.98 9.55 -2.32
CA LEU A 104 13.25 9.14 -2.91
C LEU A 104 14.44 9.31 -1.97
N ASN A 105 14.38 10.27 -1.04
CA ASN A 105 15.44 10.48 -0.04
C ASN A 105 15.43 9.46 1.12
N ILE A 106 14.33 8.72 1.31
CA ILE A 106 14.18 7.74 2.39
C ILE A 106 14.09 6.29 1.90
N ALA A 107 13.68 6.10 0.65
CA ALA A 107 13.51 4.79 0.04
C ALA A 107 14.86 4.10 -0.15
N ARG A 108 14.90 2.80 0.09
CA ARG A 108 16.10 1.99 -0.10
C ARG A 108 16.06 1.32 -1.45
N ASN A 109 17.23 1.23 -2.08
CA ASN A 109 17.40 0.31 -3.22
C ASN A 109 17.57 -1.09 -2.66
N PHE A 110 16.83 -2.05 -3.21
CA PHE A 110 17.10 -3.47 -3.01
C PHE A 110 18.01 -3.90 -4.16
N GLU A 111 19.20 -4.38 -3.81
CA GLU A 111 20.11 -5.08 -4.73
C GLU A 111 19.70 -6.54 -4.87
#